data_AF-A0A4Q3TWG8-F1
#
_entry.id   AF-A0A4Q3TWG8-F1
#
_cell.length_a   1.000
_cell.length_b   1.000
_cell.length_c   1.000
_cell.angle_alpha   90.00
_cell.angle_beta   90.00
_cell.angle_gamma   90.00
#
_symmetry.space_group_name_H-M   'P 1'
#
loop_
_entity.id
_entity.type
_entity.pdbx_description
1 polymer ?
#
loop_
_entity_poly.entity_id
_entity_poly.type
_entity_poly.pdbx_seq_one_letter_code
_entity_poly.pdbx_strand_id
1 'polypeptide(L)'
;MSDHDLPILELGEEPLILDGLGYSGITEMVAGVTENKAPRGWWIGFLLAGAFMTTFLGMAGYLIVTGIGAWGNNSPVFWAWDITNFVWWVGIGHAGTLI
;
A
#
# COMPACT_ATOMS: atom_id res chain seq x y z
N MET A 1 -11.83 -17.54 -25.39
CA MET A 1 -12.53 -17.53 -24.10
C MET A 1 -13.38 -18.78 -24.06
N SER A 2 -13.22 -19.64 -23.06
CA SER A 2 -14.06 -20.82 -22.88
C SER A 2 -15.44 -20.38 -22.36
N ASP A 3 -16.52 -21.09 -22.68
CA ASP A 3 -17.88 -20.78 -22.16
C ASP A 3 -17.96 -20.77 -20.62
N HIS A 4 -16.96 -21.33 -19.93
CA HIS A 4 -16.85 -21.34 -18.47
C HIS A 4 -16.26 -20.06 -17.86
N ASP A 5 -15.71 -19.14 -18.66
CA ASP A 5 -15.08 -17.90 -18.20
C ASP A 5 -16.01 -16.67 -18.35
N LEU A 6 -17.24 -16.87 -18.82
CA LEU A 6 -18.22 -15.81 -19.03
C LEU A 6 -19.13 -15.69 -17.79
N PRO A 7 -19.50 -14.47 -17.40
CA PRO A 7 -20.44 -14.26 -16.30
C PRO A 7 -21.76 -14.96 -16.61
N ILE A 8 -22.27 -15.69 -15.62
CA ILE A 8 -23.55 -16.38 -15.70
C ILE A 8 -24.64 -15.33 -15.49
N LEU A 9 -25.07 -14.69 -16.58
CA LEU A 9 -26.09 -13.64 -16.56
C LEU A 9 -27.42 -14.10 -15.91
N GLU A 10 -27.72 -15.39 -15.99
CA GLU A 10 -28.90 -16.01 -15.34
C GLU A 10 -28.83 -15.94 -13.80
N LEU A 11 -27.64 -15.85 -13.22
CA LEU A 11 -27.41 -15.67 -11.77
C LEU A 11 -27.28 -14.18 -11.39
N GLY A 12 -27.42 -13.26 -12.35
CA GLY A 12 -27.24 -11.82 -12.13
C GLY A 12 -25.77 -11.41 -11.98
N GLU A 13 -24.83 -12.21 -12.48
CA GLU A 13 -23.41 -11.86 -12.47
C GLU A 13 -23.10 -10.73 -13.46
N GLU A 14 -22.32 -9.74 -13.02
CA GLU A 14 -21.82 -8.67 -13.88
C GLU A 14 -20.38 -8.95 -14.33
N PRO A 15 -20.00 -8.59 -15.58
CA PRO A 15 -18.62 -8.72 -16.04
C PRO A 15 -17.65 -7.89 -15.19
N LEU A 16 -16.59 -8.52 -14.66
CA LEU A 16 -15.52 -7.84 -13.90
C LEU A 16 -14.51 -7.11 -14.79
N ILE A 17 -14.53 -7.39 -16.09
CA ILE A 17 -13.64 -6.81 -17.10
C ILE A 17 -14.50 -6.10 -18.14
N LEU A 18 -14.02 -4.96 -18.64
CA LEU A 18 -14.69 -4.22 -19.71
C LEU A 18 -14.72 -5.01 -21.02
N ASP A 19 -15.83 -4.87 -21.75
CA ASP A 19 -16.02 -5.51 -23.05
C ASP A 19 -14.92 -5.11 -24.06
N GLY A 20 -14.44 -6.08 -24.83
CA GLY A 20 -13.45 -5.86 -25.90
C GLY A 20 -11.97 -5.99 -25.48
N LEU A 21 -11.68 -6.25 -24.20
CA LEU A 21 -10.32 -6.56 -23.74
C LEU A 21 -9.94 -8.02 -24.01
N GLY A 22 -9.16 -8.25 -25.07
CA GLY A 22 -8.53 -9.55 -25.32
C GLY A 22 -7.25 -9.76 -24.49
N TYR A 23 -6.74 -11.00 -24.44
CA TYR A 23 -5.54 -11.36 -23.66
C TYR A 23 -4.32 -10.47 -23.97
N SER A 24 -4.07 -10.17 -25.24
CA SER A 24 -2.97 -9.27 -25.64
C SER A 24 -3.14 -7.85 -25.09
N GLY A 25 -4.38 -7.37 -24.96
CA GLY A 25 -4.67 -6.04 -24.43
C GLY A 25 -4.42 -5.94 -22.92
N ILE A 26 -4.72 -7.01 -22.18
CA ILE A 26 -4.42 -7.11 -20.74
C ILE A 26 -2.90 -7.08 -20.53
N THR A 27 -2.15 -7.88 -21.30
CA THR A 27 -0.69 -7.92 -21.22
C THR A 27 -0.09 -6.54 -21.48
N GLU A 28 -0.49 -5.87 -22.56
CA GLU A 28 0.01 -4.54 -22.92
C GLU A 28 -0.30 -3.50 -21.83
N MET A 29 -1.52 -3.54 -21.26
CA MET A 29 -1.95 -2.61 -20.21
C MET A 29 -1.13 -2.77 -18.93
N VAL A 30 -0.90 -4.01 -18.48
CA VAL A 30 -0.16 -4.28 -17.24
C VAL A 30 1.33 -4.04 -17.42
N ALA A 31 1.93 -4.59 -18.49
CA ALA A 31 3.35 -4.44 -18.78
C ALA A 31 3.73 -2.98 -19.04
N GLY A 32 2.84 -2.21 -19.67
CA GLY A 32 3.02 -0.80 -19.95
C GLY A 32 3.30 0.06 -18.71
N VAL A 33 2.87 -0.34 -17.52
CA VAL A 33 3.19 0.37 -16.25
C VAL A 33 4.69 0.32 -15.96
N THR A 34 5.36 -0.79 -16.29
CA THR A 34 6.79 -1.01 -16.01
C THR A 34 7.70 -0.67 -17.19
N GLU A 35 7.22 -0.82 -18.42
CA GLU A 35 8.02 -0.58 -19.63
C GLU A 35 8.12 0.90 -20.01
N ASN A 36 7.10 1.68 -19.67
CA ASN A 36 7.10 3.12 -19.93
C ASN A 36 7.83 3.91 -18.85
N LYS A 37 8.26 5.12 -19.22
CA LYS A 37 8.88 6.04 -18.26
C LYS A 37 7.88 6.45 -17.20
N ALA A 38 8.30 6.41 -15.93
CA ALA A 38 7.49 6.85 -14.82
C ALA A 38 7.00 8.30 -15.02
N PRO A 39 5.69 8.57 -14.89
CA PRO A 39 5.13 9.90 -15.12
C PRO A 39 5.59 10.89 -14.04
N ARG A 40 5.47 12.19 -14.31
CA ARG A 40 5.93 13.24 -13.37
C ARG A 40 5.29 13.14 -12.00
N GLY A 41 4.01 12.75 -11.93
CA GLY A 41 3.29 12.53 -10.67
C GLY A 41 3.92 11.43 -9.79
N TRP A 42 4.45 10.37 -10.41
CA TRP A 42 5.16 9.30 -9.70
C TRP A 42 6.40 9.84 -8.98
N TRP A 43 7.20 10.67 -9.67
CA TRP A 43 8.39 11.28 -9.07
C TRP A 43 8.06 12.25 -7.94
N ILE A 44 6.99 13.03 -8.08
CA ILE A 44 6.52 13.93 -7.01
C ILE A 44 6.14 13.12 -5.77
N GLY A 45 5.34 12.06 -5.95
CA GLY A 45 4.96 11.15 -4.85
C GLY A 45 6.16 10.46 -4.21
N PHE A 46 7.09 9.96 -5.03
CA PHE A 46 8.31 9.30 -4.57
C PHE A 46 9.20 10.23 -3.73
N LEU A 47 9.43 11.47 -4.20
CA LEU A 47 10.25 12.44 -3.48
C LEU A 47 9.58 12.89 -2.18
N LEU A 48 8.25 13.06 -2.18
CA LEU A 48 7.51 13.40 -0.98
C LEU A 48 7.58 12.27 0.06
N ALA A 49 7.34 11.02 -0.35
CA ALA A 49 7.48 9.85 0.51
C ALA A 49 8.94 9.69 1.01
N GLY A 50 9.92 9.94 0.15
CA GLY A 50 11.34 9.94 0.49
C GLY A 50 11.69 10.98 1.57
N ALA A 51 11.15 12.20 1.46
CA ALA A 51 11.36 13.24 2.46
C ALA A 51 10.81 12.82 3.85
N PHE A 52 9.59 12.28 3.89
CA PHE A 52 9.01 11.76 5.13
C PHE A 52 9.80 10.57 5.69
N MET A 53 10.29 9.67 4.82
CA MET A 53 11.14 8.54 5.23
C MET A 53 12.47 9.03 5.85
N THR A 54 13.12 10.03 5.25
CA THR A 54 14.34 10.62 5.82
C THR A 54 14.07 11.25 7.19
N THR A 55 12.97 11.98 7.35
CA THR A 55 12.57 12.52 8.66
C THR A 55 12.31 11.41 9.67
N PHE A 56 11.60 10.34 9.28
CA PHE A 56 11.33 9.19 10.13
C PHE A 56 12.62 8.53 10.61
N LEU A 57 13.56 8.23 9.71
CA LEU A 57 14.86 7.65 10.06
C LEU A 57 15.68 8.58 10.97
N GLY A 58 15.65 9.89 10.71
CA GLY A 58 16.31 10.88 11.57
C GLY A 58 15.75 10.89 12.99
N MET A 59 14.42 10.84 13.14
CA MET A 59 13.76 10.81 14.46
C MET A 59 13.94 9.46 15.16
N ALA A 60 13.93 8.34 14.42
CA ALA A 60 14.23 7.03 14.95
C ALA A 60 15.68 6.94 15.47
N GLY A 61 16.64 7.49 14.73
CA GLY A 61 18.03 7.61 15.18
C GLY A 61 18.17 8.47 16.44
N TYR A 62 17.49 9.63 16.47
CA TYR A 62 17.44 10.49 17.65
C TYR A 62 16.89 9.76 18.89
N LEU A 63 15.81 8.99 18.73
CA LEU A 63 15.23 8.18 19.78
C LEU A 63 16.19 7.12 20.31
N ILE A 64 16.89 6.40 19.43
CA ILE A 64 17.85 5.36 19.84
C ILE A 64 19.00 5.96 20.65
N VAL A 65 19.51 7.14 20.25
CA VAL A 65 20.64 7.80 20.92
C VAL A 65 20.22 8.48 22.23
N THR A 66 19.06 9.14 22.25
CA THR A 66 18.59 9.90 23.42
C THR A 66 17.85 9.02 24.43
N GLY A 67 17.33 7.88 23.98
CA GLY A 67 16.56 6.93 24.76
C GLY A 67 15.05 7.15 24.68
N ILE A 68 14.31 6.14 25.15
CA ILE A 68 12.84 6.04 25.03
C ILE A 68 12.07 7.18 25.71
N GLY A 69 12.69 7.85 26.69
CA GLY A 69 12.09 8.99 27.39
C GLY A 69 11.74 10.17 26.48
N ALA A 70 12.35 10.25 25.29
CA ALA A 70 12.02 11.27 24.28
C ALA A 70 10.56 11.17 23.77
N TRP A 71 9.90 10.02 23.91
CA TRP A 71 8.48 9.86 23.55
C TRP A 71 7.51 10.54 24.52
N GLY A 72 7.93 10.85 25.74
CA GLY A 72 7.05 11.46 26.73
C GLY A 72 5.99 10.52 27.32
N ASN A 73 6.15 9.20 27.15
CA ASN A 73 5.35 8.22 27.88
C ASN A 73 5.55 8.43 29.39
N ASN A 74 4.48 8.33 30.17
CA ASN A 74 4.49 8.62 31.60
C ASN A 74 3.99 7.42 32.41
N SER A 75 4.28 7.38 33.72
CA SER A 75 3.63 6.40 34.58
C SER A 75 2.19 6.85 34.87
N PRO A 76 1.17 5.97 34.73
CA PRO A 76 1.25 4.53 34.45
C PRO A 76 1.16 4.14 32.96
N VAL A 77 1.00 5.10 32.04
CA VAL A 77 0.81 4.86 30.60
C VAL A 77 2.16 4.77 29.88
N PHE A 78 2.79 3.59 29.98
CA PHE A 78 4.09 3.35 29.37
C PHE A 78 4.05 3.10 27.86
N TRP A 79 2.87 2.78 27.31
CA TRP A 79 2.63 2.53 25.88
C TRP A 79 1.55 3.47 25.37
N ALA A 80 1.85 4.18 24.28
CA ALA A 80 0.96 5.15 23.67
C ALA A 80 1.10 5.04 22.14
N TRP A 81 1.64 6.07 21.49
CA TRP A 81 1.73 6.14 20.03
C TRP A 81 2.56 5.04 19.39
N ASP A 82 3.58 4.55 20.07
CA ASP A 82 4.43 3.45 19.65
C ASP A 82 3.65 2.16 19.39
N ILE A 83 2.80 1.77 20.34
CA ILE A 83 2.01 0.56 20.22
C ILE A 83 0.75 0.79 19.41
N THR A 84 0.04 1.91 19.57
CA THR A 84 -1.18 2.16 18.79
C THR A 84 -0.88 2.19 17.30
N ASN A 85 0.23 2.80 16.87
CA ASN A 85 0.63 2.76 15.46
C ASN A 85 1.09 1.37 15.03
N PHE A 86 1.80 0.63 15.89
CA PHE A 86 2.19 -0.75 15.59
C PHE A 86 0.98 -1.63 15.28
N VAL A 87 -0.03 -1.68 16.17
CA VAL A 87 -1.24 -2.49 15.91
C VAL A 87 -2.06 -1.97 14.74
N TRP A 88 -2.11 -0.65 14.53
CA TRP A 88 -2.80 -0.06 13.38
C TRP A 88 -2.19 -0.53 12.06
N TRP A 89 -0.86 -0.46 11.92
CA TRP A 89 -0.17 -0.93 10.72
C TRP A 89 -0.26 -2.45 10.54
N VAL A 90 -0.16 -3.24 11.61
CA VAL A 90 -0.38 -4.69 11.56
C VAL A 90 -1.79 -5.01 11.07
N GLY A 91 -2.80 -4.26 11.53
CA GLY A 91 -4.19 -4.40 11.08
C GLY A 91 -4.35 -4.19 9.58
N ILE A 92 -3.69 -3.16 9.01
CA ILE A 92 -3.68 -2.92 7.55
C ILE A 92 -3.07 -4.11 6.81
N GLY A 93 -2.01 -4.72 7.34
CA GLY A 93 -1.36 -5.88 6.73
C GLY A 93 -2.25 -7.11 6.56
N HIS A 94 -3.22 -7.33 7.46
CA HIS A 94 -4.13 -8.47 7.38
C HIS A 94 -5.09 -8.39 6.18
N ALA A 95 -5.46 -7.18 5.76
CA ALA A 95 -6.34 -7.00 4.60
C ALA A 95 -5.69 -7.56 3.33
N GLY A 96 -4.38 -7.37 3.16
CA GLY A 96 -3.66 -7.83 1.98
C GLY A 96 -3.47 -9.34 1.88
N THR A 97 -3.44 -10.07 3.00
CA THR A 97 -3.32 -11.53 3.02
C THR A 97 -4.67 -12.26 2.94
N LEU A 98 -5.77 -11.54 3.11
CA LEU A 98 -7.12 -12.10 3.09
C LEU A 98 -7.71 -12.11 1.67
N ILE A 99 -7.44 -11.06 0.90
CA ILE A 99 -7.86 -10.90 -0.51
C ILE A 99 -7.09 -11.89 -1.38
#